data_AF-A0A7Y3UD93-F1
#
_entry.id   AF-A0A7Y3UD93-F1
#
_cell.length_a   1.000
_cell.length_b   1.000
_cell.length_c   1.000
_cell.angle_alpha   90.00
_cell.angle_beta   90.00
_cell.angle_gamma   90.00
#
_symmetry.space_group_name_H-M   'P 1'
#
loop_
_entity.id
_entity.type
_entity.pdbx_description
1 polymer ?
#
loop_
_entity_poly.entity_id
_entity_poly.type
_entity_poly.pdbx_seq_one_letter_code
_entity_poly.pdbx_strand_id
1 'polypeptide(L)'
;MKHISFLTLFLLSLVYAQAQPEDKKLGKITFLMVDGKFEDAAFKSQKLIEDPEYRKSGWAWYYLAQANFEIAKKPELQEDYPKAMKDALKAAYKLDKYKNKPAENMAVYDEAKEFLAKLKDSTITISEIYYDNNDARKAAYYLKSITKFDEDDYAVWLMKGVYEIKSRNVGEGVKSIMLAMENLSLDYVPDPESAQTLVDALDEFALIVKSGEYDKYFASYKYEPTQKDIDDALVMKEKMKEYIKGKEVNIEARKKESETIFKSFRSDDVEEEEDDE
;
A
#
# COMPACT_ATOMS: atom_id res chain seq x y z
N MET A 1 12.17 -43.21 27.96
CA MET A 1 11.71 -42.43 26.78
C MET A 1 10.21 -42.22 26.91
N LYS A 2 9.73 -40.96 26.76
CA LYS A 2 8.32 -40.48 26.79
C LYS A 2 8.01 -39.42 27.87
N HIS A 3 8.81 -38.36 28.05
CA HIS A 3 8.33 -37.16 28.77
C HIS A 3 8.85 -35.82 28.22
N ILE A 4 9.54 -35.79 27.07
CA ILE A 4 10.18 -34.55 26.55
C ILE A 4 9.30 -33.80 25.52
N SER A 5 8.19 -34.37 25.05
CA SER A 5 7.41 -33.78 23.94
C SER A 5 6.27 -32.83 24.34
N PHE A 6 6.04 -32.55 25.63
CA PHE A 6 4.95 -31.64 26.06
C PHE A 6 5.40 -30.22 26.41
N LEU A 7 6.70 -29.99 26.65
CA LEU A 7 7.20 -28.67 27.07
C LEU A 7 7.40 -27.72 25.88
N THR A 8 7.67 -28.24 24.69
CA THR A 8 7.85 -27.45 23.46
C THR A 8 6.53 -26.90 22.92
N LEU A 9 5.39 -27.54 23.18
CA LEU A 9 4.09 -27.06 22.71
C LEU A 9 3.54 -25.89 23.57
N PHE A 10 3.96 -25.79 24.83
CA PHE A 10 3.53 -24.71 25.75
C PHE A 10 4.37 -23.43 25.62
N LEU A 11 5.59 -23.53 25.08
CA LEU A 11 6.45 -22.38 24.81
C LEU A 11 6.06 -21.63 23.52
N LEU A 12 5.36 -22.29 22.58
CA LEU A 12 4.86 -21.65 21.35
C LEU A 12 3.60 -20.79 21.57
N SER A 13 2.81 -21.06 22.62
CA SER A 13 1.61 -20.25 22.93
C SER A 13 1.92 -18.96 23.70
N LEU A 14 3.12 -18.83 24.30
CA LEU A 14 3.52 -17.64 25.05
C LEU A 14 4.08 -16.52 24.15
N VAL A 15 4.52 -16.84 22.93
CA VAL A 15 5.05 -15.82 22.00
C VAL A 15 3.95 -15.02 21.31
N TYR A 16 2.72 -15.57 21.22
CA TYR A 16 1.55 -14.84 20.69
C TYR A 16 0.80 -14.00 21.75
N ALA A 17 1.27 -13.95 22.99
CA ALA A 17 0.62 -13.23 24.08
C ALA A 17 1.04 -11.75 24.20
N GLN A 18 1.81 -11.24 23.23
CA GLN A 18 2.29 -9.86 23.22
C GLN A 18 1.61 -9.11 22.09
N ALA A 19 0.34 -8.68 22.25
CA ALA A 19 -0.24 -7.52 21.53
C ALA A 19 -1.77 -7.40 21.68
N GLN A 20 -2.52 -8.43 22.07
CA GLN A 20 -3.99 -8.29 22.10
C GLN A 20 -4.43 -7.22 23.10
N PRO A 21 -5.34 -6.31 22.70
CA PRO A 21 -5.82 -5.26 23.59
C PRO A 21 -6.55 -5.89 24.78
N GLU A 22 -6.17 -5.49 26.00
CA GLU A 22 -6.83 -5.95 27.24
C GLU A 22 -8.29 -5.45 27.34
N ASP A 23 -8.63 -4.43 26.56
CA ASP A 23 -9.98 -3.89 26.47
C ASP A 23 -10.99 -4.90 25.90
N LYS A 24 -12.13 -5.04 26.58
CA LYS A 24 -13.17 -6.02 26.22
C LYS A 24 -13.85 -5.72 24.88
N LYS A 25 -14.00 -4.43 24.51
CA LYS A 25 -14.65 -4.07 23.24
C LYS A 25 -13.72 -4.39 22.07
N LEU A 26 -12.44 -4.07 22.20
CA LEU A 26 -11.42 -4.41 21.22
C LEU A 26 -11.18 -5.92 21.12
N GLY A 27 -11.09 -6.64 22.26
CA GLY A 27 -10.96 -8.09 22.28
C GLY A 27 -12.14 -8.81 21.59
N LYS A 28 -13.36 -8.26 21.68
CA LYS A 28 -14.51 -8.77 20.92
C LYS A 28 -14.31 -8.67 19.40
N ILE A 29 -13.66 -7.62 18.92
CA ILE A 29 -13.34 -7.45 17.50
C ILE A 29 -12.29 -8.48 17.09
N THR A 30 -11.28 -8.73 17.92
CA THR A 30 -10.29 -9.79 17.69
C THR A 30 -10.95 -11.15 17.48
N PHE A 31 -11.92 -11.53 18.31
CA PHE A 31 -12.65 -12.78 18.13
C PHE A 31 -13.44 -12.83 16.81
N LEU A 32 -14.06 -11.73 16.39
CA LEU A 32 -14.76 -11.67 15.11
C LEU A 32 -13.80 -11.82 13.92
N MET A 33 -12.62 -11.20 14.00
CA MET A 33 -11.56 -11.37 12.99
C MET A 33 -11.10 -12.83 12.90
N VAL A 34 -10.87 -13.49 14.05
CA VAL A 34 -10.48 -14.91 14.11
C VAL A 34 -11.59 -15.83 13.57
N ASP A 35 -12.85 -15.53 13.87
CA ASP A 35 -14.03 -16.27 13.37
C ASP A 35 -14.33 -16.01 11.88
N GLY A 36 -13.58 -15.12 11.21
CA GLY A 36 -13.80 -14.75 9.81
C GLY A 36 -15.05 -13.87 9.58
N LYS A 37 -15.61 -13.30 10.64
CA LYS A 37 -16.81 -12.43 10.62
C LYS A 37 -16.41 -10.98 10.37
N PHE A 38 -15.86 -10.73 9.19
CA PHE A 38 -15.22 -9.46 8.85
C PHE A 38 -16.19 -8.28 8.77
N GLU A 39 -17.41 -8.48 8.26
CA GLU A 39 -18.45 -7.43 8.21
C GLU A 39 -18.80 -6.93 9.63
N ASP A 40 -19.01 -7.85 10.57
CA ASP A 40 -19.26 -7.53 11.98
C ASP A 40 -18.04 -6.84 12.62
N ALA A 41 -16.83 -7.29 12.29
CA ALA A 41 -15.59 -6.68 12.79
C ALA A 41 -15.42 -5.24 12.27
N ALA A 42 -15.67 -5.00 10.98
CA ALA A 42 -15.64 -3.67 10.37
C ALA A 42 -16.68 -2.75 11.02
N PHE A 43 -17.93 -3.21 11.14
CA PHE A 43 -19.01 -2.44 11.76
C PHE A 43 -18.68 -2.05 13.22
N LYS A 44 -18.17 -2.99 14.02
CA LYS A 44 -17.80 -2.70 15.41
C LYS A 44 -16.60 -1.77 15.51
N SER A 45 -15.59 -1.95 14.67
CA SER A 45 -14.42 -1.07 14.64
C SER A 45 -14.83 0.37 14.29
N GLN A 46 -15.70 0.53 13.30
CA GLN A 46 -16.27 1.83 12.92
C GLN A 46 -17.03 2.47 14.09
N LYS A 47 -17.85 1.70 14.82
CA LYS A 47 -18.57 2.19 16.00
C LYS A 47 -17.64 2.65 17.12
N LEU A 48 -16.50 1.98 17.33
CA LEU A 48 -15.51 2.42 18.29
C LEU A 48 -14.83 3.72 17.84
N ILE A 49 -14.50 3.87 16.56
CA ILE A 49 -13.89 5.11 16.05
C ILE A 49 -14.80 6.34 16.25
N GLU A 50 -16.13 6.15 16.21
CA GLU A 50 -17.11 7.20 16.49
C GLU A 50 -17.13 7.60 17.98
N ASP A 51 -16.89 6.63 18.88
CA ASP A 51 -16.84 6.81 20.33
C ASP A 51 -15.65 7.71 20.73
N PRO A 52 -15.87 8.84 21.44
CA PRO A 52 -14.80 9.73 21.90
C PRO A 52 -13.66 9.03 22.65
N GLU A 53 -13.97 7.94 23.36
CA GLU A 53 -12.98 7.16 24.11
C GLU A 53 -12.02 6.40 23.18
N TYR A 54 -12.51 5.88 22.05
CA TYR A 54 -11.74 5.01 21.14
C TYR A 54 -11.36 5.67 19.82
N ARG A 55 -11.84 6.89 19.53
CA ARG A 55 -11.50 7.65 18.31
C ARG A 55 -9.99 7.78 18.07
N LYS A 56 -9.21 7.84 19.17
CA LYS A 56 -7.75 7.94 19.17
C LYS A 56 -7.04 6.61 19.43
N SER A 57 -7.76 5.48 19.38
CA SER A 57 -7.19 4.15 19.55
C SER A 57 -6.66 3.65 18.22
N GLY A 58 -5.36 3.40 18.11
CA GLY A 58 -4.78 2.77 16.92
C GLY A 58 -5.37 1.37 16.66
N TRP A 59 -5.75 0.63 17.70
CA TRP A 59 -6.38 -0.70 17.57
C TRP A 59 -7.69 -0.68 16.81
N ALA A 60 -8.54 0.32 17.04
CA ALA A 60 -9.80 0.44 16.32
C ALA A 60 -9.57 0.70 14.82
N TRP A 61 -8.57 1.52 14.47
CA TRP A 61 -8.17 1.76 13.08
C TRP A 61 -7.51 0.55 12.43
N TYR A 62 -6.67 -0.18 13.17
CA TYR A 62 -6.04 -1.41 12.70
C TYR A 62 -7.08 -2.47 12.34
N TYR A 63 -8.02 -2.77 13.25
CA TYR A 63 -9.07 -3.75 12.95
C TYR A 63 -10.00 -3.29 11.84
N LEU A 64 -10.31 -2.00 11.73
CA LEU A 64 -11.11 -1.49 10.62
C LEU A 64 -10.38 -1.69 9.28
N ALA A 65 -9.08 -1.42 9.23
CA ALA A 65 -8.28 -1.61 8.03
C ALA A 65 -8.23 -3.09 7.62
N GLN A 66 -7.94 -3.98 8.58
CA GLN A 66 -7.89 -5.42 8.31
C GLN A 66 -9.23 -6.00 7.88
N ALA A 67 -10.32 -5.67 8.61
CA ALA A 67 -11.64 -6.20 8.31
C ALA A 67 -12.09 -5.79 6.90
N ASN A 68 -11.91 -4.52 6.53
CA ASN A 68 -12.23 -4.04 5.19
C ASN A 68 -11.33 -4.66 4.11
N PHE A 69 -10.05 -4.90 4.39
CA PHE A 69 -9.17 -5.60 3.45
C PHE A 69 -9.63 -7.06 3.25
N GLU A 70 -10.03 -7.75 4.31
CA GLU A 70 -10.58 -9.11 4.23
C GLU A 70 -11.91 -9.16 3.47
N ILE A 71 -12.77 -8.15 3.63
CA ILE A 71 -14.01 -8.00 2.83
C ILE A 71 -13.67 -7.78 1.35
N ALA A 72 -12.71 -6.90 1.06
CA ALA A 72 -12.30 -6.57 -0.30
C ALA A 72 -11.69 -7.75 -1.07
N LYS A 73 -11.22 -8.79 -0.40
CA LYS A 73 -10.70 -10.00 -1.04
C LYS A 73 -11.80 -11.00 -1.43
N LYS A 74 -13.06 -10.77 -1.04
CA LYS A 74 -14.17 -11.69 -1.25
C LYS A 74 -15.05 -11.20 -2.40
N PRO A 75 -14.97 -11.81 -3.60
CA PRO A 75 -15.78 -11.41 -4.74
C PRO A 75 -17.29 -11.43 -4.44
N GLU A 76 -17.73 -12.35 -3.58
CA GLU A 76 -19.13 -12.48 -3.17
C GLU A 76 -19.65 -11.30 -2.32
N LEU A 77 -18.76 -10.51 -1.71
CA LEU A 77 -19.11 -9.33 -0.91
C LEU A 77 -18.91 -8.03 -1.67
N GLN A 78 -18.41 -8.08 -2.90
CA GLN A 78 -18.03 -6.89 -3.66
C GLN A 78 -19.23 -5.98 -3.98
N GLU A 79 -20.39 -6.57 -4.28
CA GLU A 79 -21.62 -5.80 -4.58
C GLU A 79 -22.12 -5.03 -3.37
N ASP A 80 -22.09 -5.66 -2.18
CA ASP A 80 -22.53 -5.05 -0.92
C ASP A 80 -21.49 -4.07 -0.36
N TYR A 81 -20.21 -4.31 -0.63
CA TYR A 81 -19.08 -3.54 -0.09
C TYR A 81 -18.08 -3.08 -1.17
N PRO A 82 -18.51 -2.31 -2.19
CA PRO A 82 -17.67 -1.92 -3.32
C PRO A 82 -16.53 -0.97 -2.92
N LYS A 83 -16.61 -0.35 -1.73
CA LYS A 83 -15.62 0.59 -1.18
C LYS A 83 -14.67 -0.06 -0.17
N ALA A 84 -14.79 -1.36 0.11
CA ALA A 84 -14.01 -2.03 1.15
C ALA A 84 -12.49 -1.80 1.00
N MET A 85 -11.92 -1.94 -0.21
CA MET A 85 -10.49 -1.70 -0.42
C MET A 85 -10.10 -0.24 -0.11
N LYS A 86 -10.90 0.72 -0.59
CA LYS A 86 -10.70 2.16 -0.33
C LYS A 86 -10.81 2.49 1.15
N ASP A 87 -11.75 1.88 1.85
CA ASP A 87 -11.94 2.07 3.30
C ASP A 87 -10.80 1.43 4.11
N ALA A 88 -10.26 0.29 3.66
CA ALA A 88 -9.06 -0.31 4.23
C ALA A 88 -7.86 0.64 4.14
N LEU A 89 -7.62 1.22 2.95
CA LEU A 89 -6.55 2.19 2.71
C LEU A 89 -6.72 3.48 3.53
N LYS A 90 -7.96 3.98 3.63
CA LYS A 90 -8.27 5.16 4.46
C LYS A 90 -7.99 4.88 5.94
N ALA A 91 -8.36 3.70 6.43
CA ALA A 91 -8.08 3.29 7.79
C ALA A 91 -6.57 3.10 8.04
N ALA A 92 -5.82 2.55 7.07
CA ALA A 92 -4.35 2.44 7.13
C ALA A 92 -3.68 3.82 7.22
N TYR A 93 -4.12 4.81 6.45
CA TYR A 93 -3.65 6.20 6.59
C TYR A 93 -3.91 6.77 7.99
N LYS A 94 -5.08 6.51 8.59
CA LYS A 94 -5.36 6.94 9.96
C LYS A 94 -4.48 6.20 10.98
N LEU A 95 -4.20 4.92 10.74
CA LEU A 95 -3.31 4.09 11.56
C LEU A 95 -1.87 4.60 11.56
N ASP A 96 -1.36 5.08 10.41
CA ASP A 96 0.01 5.59 10.30
C ASP A 96 0.31 6.76 11.28
N LYS A 97 -0.71 7.54 11.62
CA LYS A 97 -0.60 8.65 12.58
C LYS A 97 -0.21 8.22 14.00
N TYR A 98 -0.20 6.91 14.27
CA TYR A 98 0.15 6.32 15.56
C TYR A 98 1.60 5.82 15.63
N LYS A 99 2.36 5.82 14.51
CA LYS A 99 3.78 5.39 14.47
C LYS A 99 4.71 6.16 15.42
N ASN A 100 4.34 7.40 15.74
CA ASN A 100 5.11 8.34 16.57
C ASN A 100 4.33 8.79 17.83
N LYS A 101 3.42 7.97 18.37
CA LYS A 101 2.57 8.29 19.53
C LYS A 101 3.03 7.57 20.82
N PRO A 102 2.45 7.85 22.01
CA PRO A 102 2.84 7.19 23.26
C PRO A 102 2.76 5.65 23.17
N ALA A 103 3.50 4.95 24.05
CA ALA A 103 3.85 3.52 23.96
C ALA A 103 2.75 2.56 23.48
N GLU A 104 1.51 2.69 23.97
CA GLU A 104 0.38 1.82 23.58
C GLU A 104 0.02 1.94 22.09
N ASN A 105 0.15 3.13 21.51
CA ASN A 105 -0.12 3.39 20.10
C ASN A 105 1.07 3.02 19.19
N MET A 106 2.30 2.94 19.72
CA MET A 106 3.43 2.35 18.99
C MET A 106 3.30 0.84 18.87
N ALA A 107 2.88 0.15 19.94
CA ALA A 107 2.72 -1.30 19.94
C ALA A 107 1.75 -1.80 18.87
N VAL A 108 0.62 -1.10 18.66
CA VAL A 108 -0.32 -1.45 17.58
C VAL A 108 0.25 -1.19 16.19
N TYR A 109 1.05 -0.13 16.02
CA TYR A 109 1.69 0.13 14.74
C TYR A 109 2.72 -0.95 14.40
N ASP A 110 3.50 -1.38 15.40
CA ASP A 110 4.45 -2.48 15.24
C ASP A 110 3.76 -3.79 14.85
N GLU A 111 2.64 -4.13 15.50
CA GLU A 111 1.80 -5.28 15.12
C GLU A 111 1.25 -5.14 13.68
N ALA A 112 0.89 -3.92 13.29
CA ALA A 112 0.29 -3.66 11.99
C ALA A 112 1.27 -3.75 10.83
N LYS A 113 2.60 -3.72 11.06
CA LYS A 113 3.61 -3.68 9.98
C LYS A 113 3.46 -4.79 8.95
N GLU A 114 3.26 -6.04 9.40
CA GLU A 114 3.07 -7.17 8.47
C GLU A 114 1.78 -7.02 7.65
N PHE A 115 0.71 -6.51 8.27
CA PHE A 115 -0.53 -6.23 7.56
C PHE A 115 -0.39 -5.08 6.57
N LEU A 116 0.27 -3.99 6.95
CA LEU A 116 0.50 -2.83 6.09
C LEU A 116 1.35 -3.21 4.86
N ALA A 117 2.35 -4.09 5.03
CA ALA A 117 3.11 -4.65 3.92
C ALA A 117 2.21 -5.46 2.96
N LYS A 118 1.35 -6.34 3.47
CA LYS A 118 0.38 -7.10 2.65
C LYS A 118 -0.61 -6.19 1.92
N LEU A 119 -1.10 -5.15 2.62
CA LEU A 119 -2.01 -4.16 2.04
C LEU A 119 -1.30 -3.39 0.92
N LYS A 120 -0.04 -2.97 1.13
CA LYS A 120 0.80 -2.30 0.13
C LYS A 120 0.95 -3.18 -1.10
N ASP A 121 1.42 -4.41 -0.94
CA ASP A 121 1.63 -5.38 -2.03
C ASP A 121 0.36 -5.60 -2.87
N SER A 122 -0.78 -5.80 -2.22
CA SER A 122 -2.07 -5.94 -2.89
C SER A 122 -2.49 -4.66 -3.62
N THR A 123 -2.19 -3.49 -3.04
CA THR A 123 -2.52 -2.19 -3.63
C THR A 123 -1.65 -1.87 -4.84
N ILE A 124 -0.36 -2.22 -4.80
CA ILE A 124 0.55 -2.16 -5.94
C ILE A 124 0.02 -3.06 -7.06
N THR A 125 -0.32 -4.31 -6.73
CA THR A 125 -0.90 -5.24 -7.70
C THR A 125 -2.16 -4.67 -8.34
N ILE A 126 -3.10 -4.11 -7.56
CA ILE A 126 -4.31 -3.47 -8.09
C ILE A 126 -3.96 -2.30 -9.01
N SER A 127 -3.00 -1.46 -8.62
CA SER A 127 -2.52 -0.34 -9.43
C SER A 127 -1.98 -0.79 -10.78
N GLU A 128 -1.11 -1.81 -10.79
CA GLU A 128 -0.54 -2.41 -12.00
C GLU A 128 -1.63 -2.94 -12.91
N ILE A 129 -2.64 -3.62 -12.36
CA ILE A 129 -3.78 -4.13 -13.13
C ILE A 129 -4.55 -2.99 -13.80
N TYR A 130 -4.83 -1.90 -13.09
CA TYR A 130 -5.50 -0.74 -13.70
C TYR A 130 -4.65 -0.14 -14.83
N TYR A 131 -3.35 0.02 -14.61
CA TYR A 131 -2.44 0.52 -15.63
C TYR A 131 -2.41 -0.37 -16.87
N ASP A 132 -2.32 -1.69 -16.67
CA ASP A 132 -2.33 -2.71 -17.71
C ASP A 132 -3.63 -2.74 -18.54
N ASN A 133 -4.73 -2.28 -17.93
CA ASN A 133 -6.03 -2.10 -18.56
C ASN A 133 -6.26 -0.67 -19.09
N ASN A 134 -5.18 0.11 -19.28
CA ASN A 134 -5.18 1.48 -19.81
C ASN A 134 -5.86 2.52 -18.91
N ASP A 135 -5.98 2.25 -17.61
CA ASP A 135 -6.48 3.21 -16.62
C ASP A 135 -5.35 3.72 -15.73
N ALA A 136 -4.48 4.53 -16.33
CA ALA A 136 -3.37 5.17 -15.60
C ALA A 136 -3.85 6.10 -14.47
N ARG A 137 -5.09 6.62 -14.55
CA ARG A 137 -5.64 7.49 -13.51
C ARG A 137 -5.92 6.68 -12.24
N LYS A 138 -6.62 5.55 -12.36
CA LYS A 138 -6.86 4.67 -11.20
C LYS A 138 -5.56 4.04 -10.71
N ALA A 139 -4.64 3.69 -11.60
CA ALA A 139 -3.32 3.21 -11.20
C ALA A 139 -2.62 4.24 -10.28
N ALA A 140 -2.55 5.50 -10.70
CA ALA A 140 -1.98 6.59 -9.90
C ALA A 140 -2.74 6.79 -8.56
N TYR A 141 -4.07 6.66 -8.56
CA TYR A 141 -4.90 6.78 -7.35
C TYR A 141 -4.52 5.76 -6.27
N TYR A 142 -4.31 4.50 -6.65
CA TYR A 142 -3.93 3.45 -5.69
C TYR A 142 -2.52 3.68 -5.14
N LEU A 143 -1.54 4.07 -5.98
CA LEU A 143 -0.20 4.42 -5.47
C LEU A 143 -0.23 5.67 -4.57
N LYS A 144 -1.03 6.69 -4.92
CA LYS A 144 -1.28 7.86 -4.04
C LYS A 144 -1.85 7.46 -2.68
N SER A 145 -2.60 6.35 -2.60
CA SER A 145 -3.13 5.88 -1.33
C SER A 145 -2.06 5.22 -0.47
N ILE A 146 -1.07 4.56 -1.07
CA ILE A 146 0.09 4.00 -0.38
C ILE A 146 0.95 5.12 0.21
N THR A 147 1.27 6.16 -0.56
CA THR A 147 2.14 7.26 -0.09
C THR A 147 1.57 8.04 1.11
N LYS A 148 0.31 7.82 1.47
CA LYS A 148 -0.31 8.41 2.68
C LYS A 148 0.02 7.66 3.96
N PHE A 149 0.25 6.34 3.90
CA PHE A 149 0.64 5.54 5.06
C PHE A 149 2.08 5.02 4.97
N ASP A 150 2.75 5.26 3.85
CA ASP A 150 4.16 4.98 3.65
C ASP A 150 4.81 6.09 2.82
N GLU A 151 5.10 7.20 3.51
CA GLU A 151 5.54 8.45 2.89
C GLU A 151 7.00 8.40 2.39
N ASP A 152 7.80 7.47 2.92
CA ASP A 152 9.23 7.31 2.60
C ASP A 152 9.48 6.23 1.54
N ASP A 153 8.44 5.59 1.01
CA ASP A 153 8.53 4.66 -0.11
C ASP A 153 8.68 5.42 -1.44
N TYR A 154 9.92 5.82 -1.75
CA TYR A 154 10.24 6.57 -2.96
C TYR A 154 10.12 5.74 -4.24
N ALA A 155 10.07 4.40 -4.16
CA ALA A 155 9.72 3.56 -5.29
C ALA A 155 8.27 3.80 -5.73
N VAL A 156 7.36 3.82 -4.76
CA VAL A 156 5.94 4.13 -5.00
C VAL A 156 5.76 5.56 -5.47
N TRP A 157 6.49 6.53 -4.91
CA TRP A 157 6.45 7.93 -5.40
C TRP A 157 6.87 8.07 -6.86
N LEU A 158 7.93 7.39 -7.28
CA LEU A 158 8.41 7.46 -8.65
C LEU A 158 7.36 6.90 -9.63
N MET A 159 6.84 5.70 -9.34
CA MET A 159 5.82 5.09 -10.21
C MET A 159 4.51 5.87 -10.21
N LYS A 160 4.09 6.40 -9.05
CA LYS A 160 2.95 7.31 -8.95
C LYS A 160 3.13 8.49 -9.90
N GLY A 161 4.30 9.12 -9.91
CA GLY A 161 4.60 10.24 -10.79
C GLY A 161 4.54 9.87 -12.28
N VAL A 162 5.07 8.70 -12.65
CA VAL A 162 4.96 8.13 -14.00
C VAL A 162 3.49 7.99 -14.41
N TYR A 163 2.65 7.37 -13.56
CA TYR A 163 1.22 7.18 -13.86
C TYR A 163 0.43 8.49 -13.87
N GLU A 164 0.80 9.47 -13.04
CA GLU A 164 0.24 10.83 -13.09
C GLU A 164 0.54 11.53 -14.42
N ILE A 165 1.77 11.45 -14.94
CA ILE A 165 2.10 11.96 -16.27
C ILE A 165 1.26 11.25 -17.35
N LYS A 166 1.21 9.91 -17.32
CA LYS A 166 0.47 9.11 -18.32
C LYS A 166 -1.04 9.33 -18.26
N SER A 167 -1.59 9.70 -17.10
CA SER A 167 -2.99 10.10 -16.92
C SER A 167 -3.27 11.58 -17.21
N ARG A 168 -2.28 12.32 -17.73
CA ARG A 168 -2.31 13.75 -18.07
C ARG A 168 -2.38 14.69 -16.86
N ASN A 169 -2.13 14.19 -15.65
CA ASN A 169 -1.90 15.00 -14.46
C ASN A 169 -0.41 15.38 -14.34
N VAL A 170 0.11 16.04 -15.37
CA VAL A 170 1.56 16.24 -15.55
C VAL A 170 2.18 17.05 -14.41
N GLY A 171 1.47 18.05 -13.89
CA GLY A 171 1.98 18.91 -12.83
C GLY A 171 2.27 18.15 -11.53
N GLU A 172 1.33 17.32 -11.08
CA GLU A 172 1.54 16.45 -9.91
C GLU A 172 2.56 15.35 -10.22
N GLY A 173 2.53 14.80 -11.44
CA GLY A 173 3.47 13.78 -11.86
C GLY A 173 4.93 14.24 -11.78
N VAL A 174 5.22 15.47 -12.25
CA VAL A 174 6.56 16.08 -12.12
C VAL A 174 6.95 16.22 -10.65
N LYS A 175 6.08 16.73 -9.78
CA LYS A 175 6.38 16.88 -8.35
C LYS A 175 6.70 15.54 -7.69
N SER A 176 5.93 14.50 -8.00
CA SER A 176 6.14 13.14 -7.49
C SER A 176 7.47 12.56 -7.97
N ILE A 177 7.80 12.71 -9.26
CA ILE A 177 9.10 12.29 -9.82
C ILE A 177 10.25 13.03 -9.13
N MET A 178 10.15 14.36 -8.99
CA MET A 178 11.18 15.16 -8.32
C MET A 178 11.42 14.67 -6.89
N LEU A 179 10.34 14.53 -6.11
CA LEU A 179 10.42 14.05 -4.73
C LEU A 179 11.12 12.68 -4.65
N ALA A 180 10.77 11.76 -5.56
CA ALA A 180 11.41 10.44 -5.59
C ALA A 180 12.90 10.54 -5.98
N MET A 181 13.22 11.22 -7.09
CA MET A 181 14.58 11.30 -7.61
C MET A 181 15.54 12.09 -6.71
N GLU A 182 15.03 13.01 -5.89
CA GLU A 182 15.82 13.71 -4.85
C GLU A 182 16.22 12.80 -3.68
N ASN A 183 15.48 11.73 -3.42
CA ASN A 183 15.70 10.82 -2.28
C ASN A 183 16.20 9.43 -2.68
N LEU A 184 16.05 9.05 -3.96
CA LEU A 184 16.60 7.82 -4.49
C LEU A 184 18.11 7.95 -4.70
N SER A 185 18.84 6.90 -4.31
CA SER A 185 20.27 6.78 -4.52
C SER A 185 20.65 5.31 -4.70
N LEU A 186 21.90 5.03 -5.07
CA LEU A 186 22.35 3.64 -5.13
C LEU A 186 22.28 2.94 -3.78
N ASP A 187 22.33 3.66 -2.65
CA ASP A 187 22.28 3.09 -1.31
C ASP A 187 20.84 3.01 -0.76
N TYR A 188 19.85 3.42 -1.54
CA TYR A 188 18.44 3.23 -1.21
C TYR A 188 18.11 1.74 -1.14
N VAL A 189 17.44 1.34 -0.07
CA VAL A 189 16.94 -0.03 0.12
C VAL A 189 15.43 0.01 -0.04
N PRO A 190 14.87 -0.45 -1.17
CA PRO A 190 13.43 -0.47 -1.35
C PRO A 190 12.79 -1.50 -0.43
N ASP A 191 11.53 -1.26 -0.09
CA ASP A 191 10.71 -2.30 0.53
C ASP A 191 10.56 -3.48 -0.42
N PRO A 192 10.55 -4.72 0.10
CA PRO A 192 10.43 -5.89 -0.77
C PRO A 192 9.19 -5.89 -1.65
N GLU A 193 8.09 -5.31 -1.16
CA GLU A 193 6.80 -5.22 -1.83
C GLU A 193 6.81 -4.20 -2.99
N SER A 194 7.69 -3.18 -2.95
CA SER A 194 7.80 -2.14 -3.99
C SER A 194 9.08 -2.20 -4.81
N ALA A 195 9.96 -3.19 -4.57
CA ALA A 195 11.22 -3.35 -5.30
C ALA A 195 11.04 -3.52 -6.82
N GLN A 196 10.08 -4.35 -7.27
CA GLN A 196 9.77 -4.47 -8.70
C GLN A 196 9.21 -3.16 -9.26
N THR A 197 8.34 -2.49 -8.49
CA THR A 197 7.78 -1.18 -8.85
C THR A 197 8.88 -0.15 -9.07
N LEU A 198 9.94 -0.13 -8.25
CA LEU A 198 11.08 0.75 -8.44
C LEU A 198 11.79 0.49 -9.78
N VAL A 199 12.05 -0.78 -10.09
CA VAL A 199 12.73 -1.19 -11.33
C VAL A 199 11.92 -0.76 -12.56
N ASP A 200 10.61 -1.00 -12.53
CA ASP A 200 9.69 -0.61 -13.61
C ASP A 200 9.64 0.94 -13.72
N ALA A 201 9.62 1.65 -12.57
CA ALA A 201 9.51 3.11 -12.53
C ALA A 201 10.76 3.83 -13.05
N LEU A 202 11.95 3.31 -12.75
CA LEU A 202 13.22 3.85 -13.26
C LEU A 202 13.32 3.72 -14.78
N ASP A 203 12.80 2.63 -15.34
CA ASP A 203 12.74 2.44 -16.79
C ASP A 203 11.78 3.44 -17.45
N GLU A 204 10.58 3.57 -16.88
CA GLU A 204 9.56 4.51 -17.38
C GLU A 204 10.01 5.97 -17.21
N PHE A 205 10.70 6.32 -16.12
CA PHE A 205 11.32 7.63 -15.94
C PHE A 205 12.34 7.91 -17.05
N ALA A 206 13.25 6.97 -17.33
CA ALA A 206 14.23 7.11 -18.39
C ALA A 206 13.56 7.33 -19.77
N LEU A 207 12.47 6.61 -20.06
CA LEU A 207 11.70 6.79 -21.30
C LEU A 207 11.03 8.17 -21.37
N ILE A 208 10.41 8.62 -20.28
CA ILE A 208 9.77 9.94 -20.18
C ILE A 208 10.78 11.05 -20.44
N VAL A 209 11.94 11.04 -19.78
CA VAL A 209 12.98 12.06 -19.98
C VAL A 209 13.55 11.99 -21.40
N LYS A 210 13.88 10.79 -21.90
CA LYS A 210 14.46 10.61 -23.23
C LYS A 210 13.53 11.08 -24.36
N SER A 211 12.22 11.01 -24.15
CA SER A 211 11.23 11.45 -25.14
C SER A 211 11.27 12.96 -25.39
N GLY A 212 11.68 13.76 -24.40
CA GLY A 212 11.61 15.22 -24.43
C GLY A 212 10.18 15.81 -24.43
N GLU A 213 9.14 14.98 -24.38
CA GLU A 213 7.73 15.42 -24.49
C GLU A 213 7.35 16.35 -23.32
N TYR A 214 7.94 16.11 -22.15
CA TYR A 214 7.57 16.75 -20.89
C TYR A 214 8.57 17.81 -20.41
N ASP A 215 9.58 18.16 -21.21
CA ASP A 215 10.68 19.08 -20.81
C ASP A 215 10.17 20.43 -20.31
N LYS A 216 9.17 21.00 -20.99
CA LYS A 216 8.57 22.28 -20.59
C LYS A 216 7.92 22.21 -19.20
N TYR A 217 7.33 21.06 -18.86
CA TYR A 217 6.71 20.84 -17.56
C TYR A 217 7.80 20.68 -16.50
N PHE A 218 8.81 19.85 -16.74
CA PHE A 218 9.95 19.72 -15.85
C PHE A 218 10.62 21.08 -15.57
N ALA A 219 10.91 21.86 -16.62
CA ALA A 219 11.48 23.20 -16.50
C ALA A 219 10.61 24.17 -15.69
N SER A 220 9.28 24.08 -15.78
CA SER A 220 8.36 24.92 -14.99
C SER A 220 8.49 24.70 -13.47
N TYR A 221 8.96 23.51 -13.08
CA TYR A 221 9.27 23.15 -11.69
C TYR A 221 10.76 23.28 -11.35
N LYS A 222 11.57 23.87 -12.23
CA LYS A 222 13.04 24.00 -12.09
C LYS A 222 13.76 22.66 -11.95
N TYR A 223 13.19 21.62 -12.54
CA TYR A 223 13.81 20.31 -12.66
C TYR A 223 14.17 20.11 -14.12
N GLU A 224 15.45 19.89 -14.42
CA GLU A 224 15.95 19.75 -15.80
C GLU A 224 16.74 18.44 -15.90
N PRO A 225 16.05 17.28 -15.93
CA PRO A 225 16.73 15.99 -15.98
C PRO A 225 17.56 15.87 -17.26
N THR A 226 18.77 15.35 -17.12
CA THR A 226 19.79 15.27 -18.15
C THR A 226 20.00 13.83 -18.61
N GLN A 227 20.84 13.64 -19.65
CA GLN A 227 21.29 12.30 -20.04
C GLN A 227 21.99 11.57 -18.90
N LYS A 228 22.69 12.29 -18.02
CA LYS A 228 23.33 11.68 -16.86
C LYS A 228 22.29 11.09 -15.90
N ASP A 229 21.18 11.79 -15.68
CA ASP A 229 20.10 11.31 -14.81
C ASP A 229 19.42 10.07 -15.37
N ILE A 230 19.30 9.98 -16.71
CA ILE A 230 18.87 8.76 -17.39
C ILE A 230 19.87 7.62 -17.14
N ASP A 231 21.15 7.86 -17.36
CA ASP A 231 22.19 6.84 -17.21
C ASP A 231 22.26 6.34 -15.76
N ASP A 232 22.20 7.25 -14.78
CA ASP A 232 22.16 6.95 -13.35
C ASP A 232 20.91 6.14 -12.98
N ALA A 233 19.73 6.49 -13.52
CA ALA A 233 18.50 5.74 -13.30
C ALA A 233 18.58 4.31 -13.84
N LEU A 234 19.21 4.10 -15.01
CA LEU A 234 19.41 2.77 -15.58
C LEU A 234 20.44 1.95 -14.79
N VAL A 235 21.50 2.56 -14.27
CA VAL A 235 22.44 1.89 -13.36
C VAL A 235 21.74 1.50 -12.06
N MET A 236 20.94 2.41 -11.50
CA MET A 236 20.14 2.13 -10.30
C MET A 236 19.16 0.99 -10.56
N LYS A 237 18.47 0.99 -11.70
CA LYS A 237 17.55 -0.08 -12.11
C LYS A 237 18.21 -1.45 -12.03
N GLU A 238 19.41 -1.60 -12.62
CA GLU A 238 20.13 -2.88 -12.58
C GLU A 238 20.55 -3.27 -11.17
N LYS A 239 20.91 -2.31 -10.30
CA LYS A 239 21.19 -2.59 -8.88
C LYS A 239 19.92 -3.04 -8.15
N MET A 240 18.81 -2.32 -8.31
CA MET A 240 17.58 -2.56 -7.55
C MET A 240 16.93 -3.92 -7.82
N LYS A 241 17.26 -4.57 -8.95
CA LYS A 241 16.86 -5.94 -9.23
C LYS A 241 17.30 -6.95 -8.16
N GLU A 242 18.34 -6.66 -7.39
CA GLU A 242 18.80 -7.54 -6.30
C GLU A 242 17.80 -7.66 -5.14
N TYR A 243 16.87 -6.70 -5.01
CA TYR A 243 15.85 -6.67 -3.95
C TYR A 243 14.53 -7.35 -4.36
N ILE A 244 14.37 -7.73 -5.64
CA ILE A 244 13.15 -8.40 -6.11
C ILE A 244 13.05 -9.80 -5.48
N LYS A 245 11.98 -10.04 -4.73
CA LYS A 245 11.64 -11.38 -4.23
C LYS A 245 10.97 -12.21 -5.33
N GLY A 246 11.59 -13.30 -5.75
CA GLY A 246 11.01 -14.25 -6.72
C GLY A 246 11.49 -14.02 -8.15
N LYS A 247 10.70 -14.43 -9.14
CA LYS A 247 11.01 -14.16 -10.56
C LYS A 247 10.43 -12.81 -10.94
N GLU A 248 11.20 -12.01 -11.66
CA GLU A 248 10.71 -10.81 -12.34
C GLU A 248 9.44 -11.15 -13.13
N VAL A 249 8.33 -10.50 -12.79
CA VAL A 249 7.05 -10.78 -13.42
C VAL A 249 6.91 -9.86 -14.63
N ASN A 250 6.91 -10.44 -15.82
CA ASN A 250 6.65 -9.70 -17.05
C ASN A 250 5.16 -9.26 -17.09
N ILE A 251 4.91 -8.04 -17.57
CA ILE A 251 3.59 -7.43 -17.85
C ILE A 251 2.58 -8.43 -18.46
N GLU A 252 3.00 -9.25 -19.42
CA GLU A 252 2.11 -10.22 -20.09
C GLU A 252 1.62 -11.33 -19.15
N ALA A 253 2.44 -11.73 -18.17
CA ALA A 253 2.05 -12.68 -17.14
C ALA A 253 1.10 -12.02 -16.12
N ARG A 254 1.37 -10.78 -15.71
CA ARG A 254 0.49 -10.00 -14.81
C ARG A 254 -0.91 -9.83 -15.38
N LYS A 255 -1.02 -9.47 -16.66
CA LYS A 255 -2.31 -9.34 -17.36
C LYS A 255 -3.14 -10.62 -17.29
N LYS A 256 -2.51 -11.80 -17.36
CA LYS A 256 -3.22 -13.08 -17.30
C LYS A 256 -3.70 -13.45 -15.90
N GLU A 257 -2.93 -13.10 -14.86
CA GLU A 257 -3.33 -13.30 -13.45
C GLU A 257 -4.36 -12.26 -12.98
N SER A 258 -4.34 -11.07 -13.61
CA SER A 258 -5.19 -9.94 -13.26
C SER A 258 -6.69 -10.21 -13.38
N GLU A 259 -7.16 -11.10 -14.27
CA GLU A 259 -8.60 -11.30 -14.47
C GLU A 259 -9.32 -11.84 -13.21
N THR A 260 -8.59 -12.57 -12.35
CA THR A 260 -9.13 -13.11 -11.10
C THR A 260 -9.02 -12.09 -9.96
N ILE A 261 -7.89 -11.39 -9.88
CA ILE A 261 -7.62 -10.38 -8.84
C ILE A 261 -8.49 -9.14 -9.07
N PHE A 262 -8.65 -8.71 -10.31
CA PHE A 262 -9.48 -7.56 -10.71
C PHE A 262 -10.94 -7.75 -10.30
N LYS A 263 -11.46 -8.99 -10.39
CA LYS A 263 -12.83 -9.29 -9.92
C LYS A 263 -12.97 -9.18 -8.40
N SER A 264 -11.91 -9.41 -7.64
CA SER A 264 -11.99 -9.33 -6.18
C SER A 264 -11.94 -7.87 -5.71
N PHE A 265 -11.11 -7.04 -6.33
CA PHE A 265 -10.80 -5.69 -5.85
C PHE A 265 -11.43 -4.54 -6.64
N ARG A 266 -12.34 -4.82 -7.59
CA ARG A 266 -12.95 -3.75 -8.39
C ARG A 266 -13.85 -2.89 -7.50
N SER A 267 -13.41 -1.66 -7.23
CA SER A 267 -14.30 -0.62 -6.74
C SER A 267 -15.07 -0.05 -7.92
N ASP A 268 -16.37 -0.33 -8.01
CA ASP A 268 -17.20 0.23 -9.08
C ASP A 268 -17.28 1.76 -8.99
N ASP A 269 -17.35 2.37 -10.18
CA ASP A 269 -17.43 3.81 -10.44
C ASP A 269 -18.78 4.40 -9.99
N VAL A 270 -19.01 4.46 -8.67
CA VAL A 270 -19.98 5.41 -8.14
C VAL A 270 -19.24 6.74 -8.03
N GLU A 271 -19.51 7.60 -9.03
CA GLU A 271 -18.97 8.94 -9.27
C GLU A 271 -18.27 9.58 -8.06
N GLU A 272 -17.00 9.92 -8.27
CA GLU A 272 -16.15 10.64 -7.32
C GLU A 272 -16.72 12.05 -7.08
N GLU A 273 -17.59 12.20 -6.08
CA GLU A 273 -17.72 13.49 -5.39
C GLU A 273 -16.47 13.69 -4.53
N GLU A 274 -15.76 14.78 -4.83
CA GLU A 274 -14.60 15.31 -4.11
C GLU A 274 -14.98 15.65 -2.67
N ASP A 275 -14.87 14.68 -1.76
CA ASP A 275 -14.81 14.97 -0.32
C ASP A 275 -13.34 14.98 0.13
N ASP A 276 -12.66 16.06 -0.21
CA ASP A 276 -11.45 16.52 0.48
C ASP A 276 -11.87 17.40 1.68
N GLU A 277 -11.99 16.80 2.87
CA GLU A 277 -11.83 17.44 4.19
C GLU A 277 -11.08 16.54 5.19
#